data_AF-A0A3S5J3V9-F1
#
_entry.id   AF-A0A3S5J3V9-F1
#
_cell.length_a   1.000
_cell.length_b   1.000
_cell.length_c   1.000
_cell.angle_alpha   90.00
_cell.angle_beta   90.00
_cell.angle_gamma   90.00
#
_symmetry.space_group_name_H-M   'P 1'
#
loop_
_entity.id
_entity.type
_entity.pdbx_description
1 polymer ?
#
loop_
_entity_poly.entity_id
_entity_poly.type
_entity_poly.pdbx_seq_one_letter_code
_entity_poly.pdbx_strand_id
1 'polypeptide(L)'
;MSSITSPVLFVSVALSSVAAAGPVVCLNFEDLAPGSVYHIGDTFTTGGINAKVHPHAGDVQANIDIYGRAGTGNEMYPNNVAVEFDATSAGHGPAVRAKFDYWEGGGINVMEVNGAVVNFPHFFDFGPLTGTTWPTALGSVTINVAEVAAPGAFEGTVEVVGDIQSLRIGGQELFVDNVCFEYQDSGNGDCCEGDANQDGQVNFQDLISVINNWGSQCP
;
A
#
# COMPACT_ATOMS: atom_id res chain seq x y z
N MET A 1 -3.81 -57.98 38.63
CA MET A 1 -2.95 -56.82 38.27
C MET A 1 -3.51 -56.25 36.98
N SER A 2 -4.38 -55.24 37.06
CA SER A 2 -4.95 -54.58 35.89
C SER A 2 -4.15 -53.33 35.58
N SER A 3 -3.55 -53.28 34.39
CA SER A 3 -2.83 -52.13 33.85
C SER A 3 -3.84 -51.11 33.34
N ILE A 4 -3.77 -49.87 33.83
CA ILE A 4 -4.53 -48.73 33.32
C ILE A 4 -3.55 -47.90 32.49
N THR A 5 -3.70 -47.96 31.16
CA THR A 5 -3.02 -47.06 30.23
C THR A 5 -3.91 -45.86 29.97
N SER A 6 -3.49 -44.68 30.43
CA SER A 6 -4.15 -43.40 30.16
C SER A 6 -3.50 -42.74 28.94
N PRO A 7 -4.25 -42.39 27.88
CA PRO A 7 -3.69 -41.66 26.75
C PRO A 7 -3.63 -40.17 27.10
N VAL A 8 -2.43 -39.61 27.13
CA VAL A 8 -2.22 -38.16 27.21
C VAL A 8 -2.56 -37.58 25.84
N LEU A 9 -3.65 -36.81 25.78
CA LEU A 9 -4.09 -36.09 24.59
C LEU A 9 -3.25 -34.80 24.48
N PHE A 10 -2.37 -34.71 23.49
CA PHE A 10 -1.67 -33.46 23.17
C PHE A 10 -2.62 -32.56 22.37
N VAL A 11 -3.05 -31.46 22.98
CA VAL A 11 -3.75 -30.38 22.29
C VAL A 11 -2.68 -29.42 21.75
N SER A 12 -2.37 -29.52 20.45
CA SER A 12 -1.63 -28.46 19.76
C SER A 12 -2.57 -27.30 19.51
N VAL A 13 -2.41 -26.23 20.28
CA VAL A 13 -3.00 -24.93 19.97
C VAL A 13 -2.10 -24.29 18.92
N ALA A 14 -2.54 -24.26 17.67
CA ALA A 14 -1.93 -23.38 16.67
C ALA A 14 -2.24 -21.94 17.10
N LEU A 15 -1.22 -21.21 17.59
CA LEU A 15 -1.33 -19.77 17.69
C LEU A 15 -1.37 -19.22 16.27
N SER A 16 -2.55 -18.86 15.80
CA SER A 16 -2.67 -17.93 14.68
C SER A 16 -2.12 -16.59 15.16
N SER A 17 -0.88 -16.28 14.81
CA SER A 17 -0.34 -14.93 14.99
C SER A 17 -1.16 -14.01 14.09
N VAL A 18 -2.10 -13.28 14.67
CA VAL A 18 -2.62 -12.07 14.05
C VAL A 18 -1.41 -11.14 14.00
N ALA A 19 -0.82 -10.95 12.81
CA ALA A 19 0.20 -9.94 12.62
C ALA A 19 -0.36 -8.63 13.17
N ALA A 20 0.34 -8.04 14.13
CA ALA A 20 -0.05 -6.75 14.66
C ALA A 20 0.01 -5.73 13.50
N ALA A 21 -0.93 -4.78 13.49
CA ALA A 21 -1.05 -3.80 12.41
C ALA A 21 0.13 -2.82 12.53
N GLY A 22 0.95 -2.74 11.48
CA GLY A 22 2.08 -1.80 11.45
C GLY A 22 1.63 -0.35 11.32
N PRO A 23 2.58 0.60 11.24
CA PRO A 23 2.21 1.99 11.01
C PRO A 23 1.44 2.11 9.69
N VAL A 24 0.46 3.01 9.67
CA VAL A 24 -0.35 3.32 8.48
C VAL A 24 -0.24 4.80 8.18
N VAL A 25 0.11 5.13 6.95
CA VAL A 25 0.15 6.50 6.44
C VAL A 25 -0.92 6.64 5.37
N CYS A 26 -1.85 7.58 5.55
CA CYS A 26 -2.97 7.80 4.63
C CYS A 26 -2.94 9.20 4.02
N LEU A 27 -3.22 9.23 2.73
CA LEU A 27 -3.25 10.39 1.85
C LEU A 27 -4.72 10.65 1.54
N ASN A 28 -5.32 11.58 2.28
CA ASN A 28 -6.69 12.06 2.06
C ASN A 28 -6.71 13.45 1.39
N PHE A 29 -5.55 13.94 0.95
CA PHE A 29 -5.36 15.20 0.23
C PHE A 29 -5.86 16.49 0.94
N GLU A 30 -6.25 16.41 2.20
CA GLU A 30 -6.75 17.55 2.99
C GLU A 30 -5.66 18.58 3.32
N ASP A 31 -4.40 18.18 3.24
CA ASP A 31 -3.24 19.07 3.40
C ASP A 31 -2.92 19.88 2.12
N LEU A 32 -3.59 19.56 1.01
CA LEU A 32 -3.49 20.28 -0.26
C LEU A 32 -4.70 21.20 -0.44
N ALA A 33 -4.49 22.37 -1.05
CA ALA A 33 -5.59 23.31 -1.29
C ALA A 33 -6.51 22.82 -2.42
N PRO A 34 -7.84 22.86 -2.28
CA PRO A 34 -8.76 22.65 -3.40
C PRO A 34 -8.47 23.60 -4.57
N GLY A 35 -8.55 23.09 -5.80
CA GLY A 35 -8.12 23.77 -7.02
C GLY A 35 -6.62 23.72 -7.30
N SER A 36 -5.83 23.00 -6.50
CA SER A 36 -4.41 22.75 -6.81
C SER A 36 -4.28 21.93 -8.08
N VAL A 37 -3.34 22.33 -8.93
CA VAL A 37 -3.06 21.70 -10.22
C VAL A 37 -1.59 21.30 -10.28
N TYR A 38 -1.34 20.03 -10.62
CA TYR A 38 0.00 19.48 -10.79
C TYR A 38 0.16 18.94 -12.21
N HIS A 39 1.15 19.44 -12.94
CA HIS A 39 1.43 19.03 -14.31
C HIS A 39 2.45 17.89 -14.35
N ILE A 40 2.55 17.23 -15.50
CA ILE A 40 3.57 16.19 -15.74
C ILE A 40 4.97 16.69 -15.35
N GLY A 41 5.66 15.91 -14.51
CA GLY A 41 6.99 16.20 -14.01
C GLY A 41 7.00 16.94 -12.67
N ASP A 42 5.87 17.54 -12.26
CA ASP A 42 5.75 18.14 -10.94
C ASP A 42 5.85 17.08 -9.85
N THR A 43 6.40 17.51 -8.71
CA THR A 43 6.46 16.74 -7.48
C THR A 43 5.79 17.52 -6.37
N PHE A 44 5.07 16.83 -5.50
CA PHE A 44 4.46 17.40 -4.32
C PHE A 44 4.53 16.40 -3.17
N THR A 45 4.18 16.84 -1.97
CA THR A 45 4.09 15.99 -0.79
C THR A 45 2.70 16.13 -0.22
N THR A 46 2.09 15.01 0.13
CA THR A 46 0.84 14.96 0.89
C THR A 46 0.95 13.87 1.93
N GLY A 47 0.43 14.07 3.14
CA GLY A 47 0.48 13.06 4.21
C GLY A 47 1.89 12.54 4.57
N GLY A 48 2.94 13.31 4.25
CA GLY A 48 4.35 12.89 4.41
C GLY A 48 4.88 11.96 3.31
N ILE A 49 4.07 11.64 2.28
CA ILE A 49 4.46 10.85 1.12
C ILE A 49 4.80 11.78 -0.05
N ASN A 50 5.94 11.52 -0.69
CA ASN A 50 6.31 12.17 -1.94
C ASN A 50 5.50 11.59 -3.09
N ALA A 51 4.96 12.50 -3.90
CA ALA A 51 4.19 12.21 -5.09
C ALA A 51 4.83 12.86 -6.32
N LYS A 52 4.74 12.19 -7.47
CA LYS A 52 5.22 12.70 -8.76
C LYS A 52 4.20 12.47 -9.85
N VAL A 53 4.01 13.45 -10.73
CA VAL A 53 3.08 13.34 -11.86
C VAL A 53 3.80 12.80 -13.10
N HIS A 54 3.21 11.78 -13.72
CA HIS A 54 3.71 11.07 -14.90
C HIS A 54 2.73 11.18 -16.07
N PRO A 55 3.21 11.10 -17.33
CA PRO A 55 2.35 11.09 -18.50
C PRO A 55 1.44 9.85 -18.54
N HIS A 56 0.18 10.02 -18.95
CA HIS A 56 -0.74 8.89 -19.20
C HIS A 56 -1.90 9.26 -20.15
N ALA A 57 -2.06 8.62 -21.31
CA ALA A 57 -3.28 8.74 -22.14
C ALA A 57 -3.78 10.15 -22.60
N GLY A 58 -3.05 11.25 -22.34
CA GLY A 58 -3.17 12.52 -23.08
C GLY A 58 -4.22 13.54 -22.61
N ASP A 59 -3.89 14.34 -21.58
CA ASP A 59 -4.31 15.69 -21.16
C ASP A 59 -3.69 15.91 -19.75
N VAL A 60 -3.37 17.13 -19.35
CA VAL A 60 -1.98 17.39 -18.93
C VAL A 60 -1.68 17.31 -17.41
N GLN A 61 -2.68 17.13 -16.54
CA GLN A 61 -2.56 17.47 -15.11
C GLN A 61 -3.38 16.60 -14.14
N ALA A 62 -2.92 16.53 -12.89
CA ALA A 62 -3.68 16.06 -11.73
C ALA A 62 -4.25 17.25 -10.96
N ASN A 63 -5.50 17.14 -10.49
CA ASN A 63 -6.17 18.19 -9.74
C ASN A 63 -6.55 17.67 -8.35
N ILE A 64 -6.50 18.55 -7.36
CA ILE A 64 -7.11 18.32 -6.04
C ILE A 64 -8.37 19.16 -5.95
N ASP A 65 -9.53 18.55 -5.71
CA ASP A 65 -10.80 19.28 -5.57
C ASP A 65 -11.82 18.48 -4.76
N ILE A 66 -13.05 18.98 -4.61
CA ILE A 66 -14.13 18.36 -3.85
C ILE A 66 -15.30 18.06 -4.80
N TYR A 67 -15.18 16.98 -5.58
CA TYR A 67 -16.27 16.46 -6.43
C TYR A 67 -17.23 15.53 -5.67
N GLY A 68 -16.77 14.95 -4.55
CA GLY A 68 -17.51 14.00 -3.72
C GLY A 68 -17.75 12.66 -4.44
N ARG A 69 -16.73 12.14 -5.14
CA ARG A 69 -16.84 10.89 -5.93
C ARG A 69 -16.07 9.73 -5.29
N ALA A 70 -14.85 9.96 -4.83
CA ALA A 70 -14.06 9.01 -4.08
C ALA A 70 -13.87 9.53 -2.64
N GLY A 71 -14.11 8.65 -1.65
CA GLY A 71 -13.92 8.98 -0.25
C GLY A 71 -14.71 10.20 0.24
N THR A 72 -14.06 11.08 1.01
CA THR A 72 -14.70 12.28 1.58
C THR A 72 -13.73 13.45 1.63
N GLY A 73 -14.17 14.62 1.18
CA GLY A 73 -13.36 15.84 1.23
C GLY A 73 -12.62 16.06 -0.07
N ASN A 74 -11.33 16.40 0.02
CA ASN A 74 -10.46 16.61 -1.12
C ASN A 74 -10.09 15.28 -1.76
N GLU A 75 -10.26 15.17 -3.07
CA GLU A 75 -9.89 13.98 -3.83
C GLU A 75 -8.96 14.35 -4.98
N MET A 76 -8.15 13.38 -5.38
CA MET A 76 -7.27 13.50 -6.54
C MET A 76 -8.03 13.09 -7.80
N TYR A 77 -8.09 13.99 -8.79
CA TYR A 77 -8.58 13.73 -10.13
C TYR A 77 -7.39 13.70 -11.12
N PRO A 78 -6.72 12.55 -11.33
CA PRO A 78 -5.78 12.36 -12.41
C PRO A 78 -6.55 12.39 -13.74
N ASN A 79 -6.45 13.51 -14.47
CA ASN A 79 -7.09 13.68 -15.77
C ASN A 79 -6.02 13.50 -16.85
N ASN A 80 -5.93 12.29 -17.38
CA ASN A 80 -4.93 11.88 -18.37
C ASN A 80 -3.46 12.08 -17.90
N VAL A 81 -3.25 11.89 -16.60
CA VAL A 81 -1.93 11.70 -16.00
C VAL A 81 -2.00 10.53 -15.03
N ALA A 82 -0.85 10.13 -14.53
CA ALA A 82 -0.77 9.22 -13.41
C ALA A 82 0.08 9.84 -12.31
N VAL A 83 -0.30 9.63 -11.05
CA VAL A 83 0.48 10.08 -9.90
C VAL A 83 1.13 8.86 -9.27
N GLU A 84 2.45 8.91 -9.17
CA GLU A 84 3.25 7.93 -8.45
C GLU A 84 3.47 8.40 -7.02
N PHE A 85 3.11 7.55 -6.07
CA PHE A 85 3.37 7.73 -4.65
C PHE A 85 4.55 6.86 -4.23
N ASP A 86 5.55 7.47 -3.62
CA ASP A 86 6.73 6.79 -3.07
C ASP A 86 6.47 6.40 -1.61
N ALA A 87 6.05 5.15 -1.38
CA ALA A 87 5.77 4.65 -0.04
C ALA A 87 7.01 4.71 0.88
N THR A 88 8.22 4.66 0.32
CA THR A 88 9.44 4.67 1.15
C THR A 88 9.74 6.04 1.76
N SER A 89 9.14 7.10 1.23
CA SER A 89 9.33 8.47 1.73
C SER A 89 8.80 8.69 3.16
N ALA A 90 7.91 7.81 3.65
CA ALA A 90 7.50 7.78 5.05
C ALA A 90 8.61 7.34 6.01
N GLY A 91 9.72 6.78 5.52
CA GLY A 91 10.85 6.34 6.33
C GLY A 91 10.68 4.95 6.96
N HIS A 92 9.69 4.17 6.52
CA HIS A 92 9.40 2.83 7.02
C HIS A 92 9.82 1.70 6.07
N GLY A 93 10.54 2.02 4.99
CA GLY A 93 10.82 1.06 3.91
C GLY A 93 9.60 0.83 3.01
N PRO A 94 9.57 -0.28 2.22
CA PRO A 94 8.41 -0.64 1.43
C PRO A 94 7.19 -0.93 2.31
N ALA A 95 6.01 -0.50 1.86
CA ALA A 95 4.75 -0.92 2.46
C ALA A 95 4.47 -2.40 2.15
N VAL A 96 3.76 -3.10 3.04
CA VAL A 96 3.33 -4.48 2.81
C VAL A 96 1.89 -4.56 2.27
N ARG A 97 1.17 -3.43 2.35
CA ARG A 97 -0.16 -3.28 1.77
C ARG A 97 -0.38 -1.82 1.39
N ALA A 98 -1.05 -1.60 0.25
CA ALA A 98 -1.62 -0.31 -0.11
C ALA A 98 -3.12 -0.42 -0.33
N LYS A 99 -3.86 0.65 -0.03
CA LYS A 99 -5.29 0.78 -0.32
C LYS A 99 -5.58 2.14 -0.94
N PHE A 100 -6.60 2.22 -1.77
CA PHE A 100 -7.18 3.50 -2.17
C PHE A 100 -8.65 3.32 -2.53
N ASP A 101 -9.43 4.36 -2.27
CA ASP A 101 -10.81 4.45 -2.73
C ASP A 101 -10.83 5.10 -4.12
N TYR A 102 -11.76 4.67 -4.96
CA TYR A 102 -11.87 5.19 -6.32
C TYR A 102 -13.32 5.34 -6.78
N TRP A 103 -13.47 6.23 -7.75
CA TRP A 103 -14.62 6.29 -8.65
C TRP A 103 -14.11 6.35 -10.08
N GLU A 104 -14.64 5.50 -10.95
CA GLU A 104 -14.21 5.34 -12.34
C GLU A 104 -15.41 5.48 -13.29
N GLY A 105 -15.40 6.53 -14.11
CA GLY A 105 -16.41 6.78 -15.15
C GLY A 105 -16.09 6.13 -16.50
N GLY A 106 -14.87 5.60 -16.64
CA GLY A 106 -14.36 4.96 -17.85
C GLY A 106 -13.08 5.62 -18.37
N GLY A 107 -12.79 5.36 -19.64
CA GLY A 107 -11.57 5.81 -20.30
C GLY A 107 -10.41 4.82 -20.14
N ILE A 108 -9.19 5.34 -20.22
CA ILE A 108 -7.95 4.55 -20.06
C ILE A 108 -7.40 4.80 -18.66
N ASN A 109 -7.42 3.79 -17.80
CA ASN A 109 -6.76 3.81 -16.50
C ASN A 109 -5.41 3.09 -16.53
N VAL A 110 -4.54 3.44 -15.58
CA VAL A 110 -3.26 2.80 -15.36
C VAL A 110 -3.03 2.60 -13.88
N MET A 111 -2.46 1.44 -13.54
CA MET A 111 -1.89 1.18 -12.24
C MET A 111 -0.53 0.53 -12.44
N GLU A 112 0.47 0.97 -11.68
CA GLU A 112 1.79 0.33 -11.64
C GLU A 112 2.20 0.13 -10.19
N VAL A 113 2.81 -1.03 -9.91
CA VAL A 113 3.35 -1.35 -8.59
C VAL A 113 4.84 -1.66 -8.76
N ASN A 114 5.69 -0.89 -8.08
CA ASN A 114 7.15 -0.97 -8.21
C ASN A 114 7.64 -0.90 -9.66
N GLY A 115 7.01 -0.06 -10.48
CA GLY A 115 7.30 0.10 -11.91
C GLY A 115 6.80 -1.03 -12.82
N ALA A 116 6.12 -2.04 -12.28
CA ALA A 116 5.45 -3.06 -13.08
C ALA A 116 4.01 -2.63 -13.42
N VAL A 117 3.71 -2.49 -14.71
CA VAL A 117 2.37 -2.13 -15.19
C VAL A 117 1.40 -3.28 -14.95
N VAL A 118 0.30 -2.98 -14.26
CA VAL A 118 -0.82 -3.89 -14.06
C VAL A 118 -1.68 -3.91 -15.32
N ASN A 119 -1.87 -5.08 -15.90
CA ASN A 119 -2.69 -5.22 -17.11
C ASN A 119 -4.17 -5.39 -16.74
N PHE A 120 -5.01 -4.51 -17.28
CA PHE A 120 -6.45 -4.52 -17.05
C PHE A 120 -7.14 -5.42 -18.08
N PRO A 121 -7.79 -6.52 -17.68
CA PRO A 121 -8.35 -7.49 -18.62
C PRO A 121 -9.62 -6.98 -19.34
N HIS A 122 -10.30 -5.94 -18.82
CA HIS A 122 -11.51 -5.37 -19.41
C HIS A 122 -11.46 -3.84 -19.40
N PHE A 123 -11.19 -3.20 -20.53
CA PHE A 123 -11.36 -1.75 -20.73
C PHE A 123 -10.85 -0.84 -19.60
N PHE A 124 -9.74 -1.21 -18.95
CA PHE A 124 -9.14 -0.43 -17.86
C PHE A 124 -9.96 -0.37 -16.55
N ASP A 125 -10.85 -1.33 -16.34
CA ASP A 125 -11.67 -1.53 -15.15
C ASP A 125 -10.91 -2.25 -14.00
N PHE A 126 -11.00 -1.70 -12.79
CA PHE A 126 -10.36 -2.27 -11.60
C PHE A 126 -11.01 -3.57 -11.11
N GLY A 127 -12.34 -3.70 -11.14
CA GLY A 127 -13.08 -4.83 -10.56
C GLY A 127 -12.54 -6.21 -10.95
N PRO A 128 -12.29 -6.47 -12.25
CA PRO A 128 -11.71 -7.73 -12.73
C PRO A 128 -10.29 -8.05 -12.24
N LEU A 129 -9.59 -7.12 -11.57
CA LEU A 129 -8.28 -7.38 -10.98
C LEU A 129 -8.34 -8.15 -9.66
N THR A 130 -9.52 -8.30 -9.06
CA THR A 130 -9.65 -8.98 -7.75
C THR A 130 -9.15 -10.43 -7.80
N GLY A 131 -8.27 -10.78 -6.85
CA GLY A 131 -7.60 -12.09 -6.76
C GLY A 131 -6.47 -12.30 -7.77
N THR A 132 -6.10 -11.30 -8.58
CA THR A 132 -4.98 -11.41 -9.51
C THR A 132 -3.64 -11.20 -8.81
N THR A 133 -2.58 -11.82 -9.33
CA THR A 133 -1.22 -11.68 -8.83
C THR A 133 -0.32 -11.15 -9.95
N TRP A 134 0.50 -10.15 -9.66
CA TRP A 134 1.45 -9.59 -10.61
C TRP A 134 2.88 -9.61 -10.10
N PRO A 135 3.86 -10.02 -10.94
CA PRO A 135 5.27 -9.96 -10.58
C PRO A 135 5.76 -8.52 -10.64
N THR A 136 6.52 -8.12 -9.63
CA THR A 136 7.23 -6.84 -9.58
C THR A 136 8.72 -7.07 -9.33
N ALA A 137 9.52 -6.00 -9.34
CA ALA A 137 10.95 -6.09 -9.01
C ALA A 137 11.22 -6.56 -7.57
N LEU A 138 10.26 -6.38 -6.65
CA LEU A 138 10.40 -6.74 -5.22
C LEU A 138 9.71 -8.06 -4.86
N GLY A 139 9.09 -8.73 -5.83
CA GLY A 139 8.27 -9.91 -5.59
C GLY A 139 6.87 -9.73 -6.16
N SER A 140 6.04 -10.76 -6.00
CA SER A 140 4.67 -10.72 -6.50
C SER A 140 3.75 -9.97 -5.54
N VAL A 141 2.87 -9.15 -6.10
CA VAL A 141 1.77 -8.50 -5.37
C VAL A 141 0.45 -9.12 -5.74
N THR A 142 -0.49 -9.19 -4.80
CA THR A 142 -1.87 -9.61 -5.02
C THR A 142 -2.79 -8.40 -4.98
N ILE A 143 -3.72 -8.31 -5.91
CA ILE A 143 -4.70 -7.23 -5.98
C ILE A 143 -6.06 -7.77 -5.59
N ASN A 144 -6.72 -7.12 -4.65
CA ASN A 144 -8.10 -7.38 -4.26
C ASN A 144 -8.91 -6.11 -4.51
N VAL A 145 -10.05 -6.24 -5.17
CA VAL A 145 -10.94 -5.11 -5.46
C VAL A 145 -12.31 -5.41 -4.88
N ALA A 146 -12.82 -4.45 -4.10
CA ALA A 146 -14.20 -4.42 -3.63
C ALA A 146 -14.92 -3.31 -4.39
N GLU A 147 -15.74 -3.68 -5.36
CA GLU A 147 -16.41 -2.75 -6.28
C GLU A 147 -17.93 -2.81 -6.13
N VAL A 148 -18.57 -1.68 -6.35
CA VAL A 148 -20.01 -1.52 -6.50
C VAL A 148 -20.30 -0.70 -7.76
N ALA A 149 -21.34 -1.09 -8.50
CA ALA A 149 -21.80 -0.31 -9.64
C ALA A 149 -22.44 1.01 -9.19
N ALA A 150 -22.01 2.11 -9.80
CA ALA A 150 -22.58 3.44 -9.65
C ALA A 150 -23.25 3.90 -10.97
N PRO A 151 -24.12 4.91 -10.97
CA PRO A 151 -24.73 5.41 -12.20
C PRO A 151 -23.68 5.87 -13.23
N GLY A 152 -23.45 5.04 -14.25
CA GLY A 152 -22.49 5.29 -15.32
C GLY A 152 -21.02 5.08 -14.93
N ALA A 153 -20.76 4.36 -13.84
CA ALA A 153 -19.41 4.24 -13.27
C ALA A 153 -19.29 3.00 -12.37
N PHE A 154 -18.07 2.78 -11.88
CA PHE A 154 -17.77 1.87 -10.78
C PHE A 154 -17.13 2.66 -9.64
N GLU A 155 -17.45 2.30 -8.41
CA GLU A 155 -16.80 2.84 -7.22
C GLU A 155 -16.40 1.73 -6.28
N GLY A 156 -15.33 1.93 -5.53
CA GLY A 156 -14.86 0.89 -4.65
C GLY A 156 -13.52 1.18 -4.00
N THR A 157 -12.94 0.12 -3.45
CA THR A 157 -11.61 0.15 -2.85
C THR A 157 -10.74 -0.89 -3.53
N VAL A 158 -9.54 -0.49 -3.93
CA VAL A 158 -8.48 -1.38 -4.37
C VAL A 158 -7.53 -1.61 -3.21
N GLU A 159 -7.17 -2.86 -2.96
CA GLU A 159 -6.14 -3.28 -2.02
C GLU A 159 -5.04 -4.03 -2.78
N VAL A 160 -3.79 -3.62 -2.57
CA VAL A 160 -2.60 -4.29 -3.09
C VAL A 160 -1.85 -4.87 -1.89
N VAL A 161 -1.53 -6.16 -1.93
CA VAL A 161 -0.82 -6.88 -0.85
C VAL A 161 0.50 -7.44 -1.38
N GLY A 162 1.59 -7.14 -0.68
CA GLY A 162 2.97 -7.47 -1.04
C GLY A 162 3.87 -6.24 -0.87
N ASP A 163 5.18 -6.39 -1.13
CA ASP A 163 6.13 -5.30 -0.97
C ASP A 163 5.88 -4.19 -2.01
N ILE A 164 5.65 -2.97 -1.54
CA ILE A 164 5.26 -1.80 -2.34
C ILE A 164 6.19 -0.65 -1.97
N GLN A 165 7.16 -0.37 -2.85
CA GLN A 165 7.98 0.83 -2.82
C GLN A 165 7.30 2.00 -3.54
N SER A 166 6.66 1.73 -4.68
CA SER A 166 5.92 2.75 -5.42
C SER A 166 4.58 2.23 -5.92
N LEU A 167 3.57 3.10 -5.84
CA LEU A 167 2.24 2.87 -6.39
C LEU A 167 1.91 4.03 -7.32
N ARG A 168 1.72 3.75 -8.60
CA ARG A 168 1.29 4.74 -9.59
C ARG A 168 -0.15 4.47 -9.97
N ILE A 169 -0.99 5.51 -9.95
CA ILE A 169 -2.41 5.43 -10.29
C ILE A 169 -2.76 6.59 -11.22
N GLY A 170 -3.48 6.32 -12.31
CA GLY A 170 -3.90 7.34 -13.26
C GLY A 170 -5.09 6.92 -14.11
N GLY A 171 -5.75 7.89 -14.74
CA GLY A 171 -6.96 7.66 -15.52
C GLY A 171 -7.37 8.87 -16.35
N GLN A 172 -8.51 8.78 -17.04
CA GLN A 172 -9.12 9.94 -17.74
C GLN A 172 -10.34 10.45 -16.96
N GLU A 173 -11.15 9.52 -16.44
CA GLU A 173 -12.36 9.79 -15.65
C GLU A 173 -12.27 9.07 -14.31
N LEU A 174 -11.12 9.18 -13.65
CA LEU A 174 -10.79 8.49 -12.39
C LEU A 174 -10.64 9.50 -11.25
N PHE A 175 -11.33 9.27 -10.15
CA PHE A 175 -11.14 9.99 -8.88
C PHE A 175 -10.56 9.00 -7.87
N VAL A 176 -9.62 9.46 -7.06
CA VAL A 176 -8.92 8.66 -6.06
C VAL A 176 -8.87 9.42 -4.75
N ASP A 177 -9.17 8.74 -3.66
CA ASP A 177 -9.03 9.25 -2.30
C ASP A 177 -8.50 8.15 -1.36
N ASN A 178 -8.14 8.51 -0.13
CA ASN A 178 -7.70 7.62 0.93
C ASN A 178 -6.59 6.64 0.49
N VAL A 179 -5.57 7.15 -0.21
CA VAL A 179 -4.41 6.32 -0.58
C VAL A 179 -3.62 6.03 0.69
N CYS A 180 -3.71 4.81 1.20
CA CYS A 180 -3.10 4.39 2.45
C CYS A 180 -2.02 3.34 2.22
N PHE A 181 -0.89 3.50 2.89
CA PHE A 181 0.19 2.53 2.95
C PHE A 181 0.29 1.97 4.36
N GLU A 182 0.19 0.65 4.49
CA GLU A 182 0.44 -0.09 5.71
C GLU A 182 1.82 -0.74 5.58
N TYR A 183 2.67 -0.47 6.56
CA TYR A 183 4.02 -1.03 6.62
C TYR A 183 4.02 -2.26 7.51
N GLN A 184 5.09 -3.06 7.38
CA GLN A 184 5.27 -4.17 8.29
C GLN A 184 5.28 -3.63 9.73
N ASP A 185 4.50 -4.25 10.61
CA ASP A 185 4.73 -4.01 12.02
C ASP A 185 6.13 -4.53 12.33
N SER A 186 7.04 -3.57 12.53
CA SER A 186 8.39 -3.85 12.96
C SER A 186 8.43 -4.66 14.26
N GLY A 187 7.29 -4.84 14.95
CA GLY A 187 7.16 -5.77 16.06
C GLY A 187 8.23 -5.45 17.08
N ASN A 188 8.23 -4.21 17.56
CA ASN A 188 9.28 -3.64 18.40
C ASN A 188 10.60 -3.40 17.61
N GLY A 189 10.91 -2.13 17.29
CA GLY A 189 12.28 -1.68 17.00
C GLY A 189 12.98 -2.21 15.75
N ASP A 190 12.33 -2.21 14.58
CA ASP A 190 13.03 -2.42 13.29
C ASP A 190 12.90 -1.17 12.40
N CYS A 191 13.13 0.01 12.98
CA CYS A 191 13.16 1.26 12.24
C CYS A 191 14.50 1.51 11.52
N CYS A 192 15.48 0.62 11.68
CA CYS A 192 16.77 0.71 11.02
C CYS A 192 17.53 -0.63 11.00
N GLU A 193 18.05 -1.02 9.82
CA GLU A 193 18.93 -2.18 9.64
C GLU A 193 20.10 -2.09 10.64
N GLY A 194 20.14 -3.02 11.61
CA GLY A 194 21.15 -3.04 12.67
C GLY A 194 20.65 -2.77 14.08
N ASP A 195 19.36 -2.47 14.27
CA ASP A 195 18.70 -2.41 15.59
C ASP A 195 18.43 -3.84 16.13
N ALA A 196 19.51 -4.49 16.58
CA ALA A 196 19.48 -5.88 17.00
C ALA A 196 18.87 -6.09 18.40
N ASN A 197 18.65 -5.01 19.16
CA ASN A 197 18.03 -5.08 20.48
C ASN A 197 16.58 -4.56 20.50
N GLN A 198 16.09 -4.07 19.36
CA GLN A 198 14.73 -3.58 19.17
C GLN A 198 14.37 -2.38 20.05
N ASP A 199 15.32 -1.49 20.30
CA ASP A 199 15.13 -0.30 21.15
C ASP A 199 14.85 1.00 20.36
N GLY A 200 14.84 0.92 19.03
CA GLY A 200 14.57 2.03 18.13
C GLY A 200 15.80 2.87 17.78
N GLN A 201 17.01 2.40 18.08
CA GLN A 201 18.26 3.09 17.78
C GLN A 201 19.33 2.09 17.33
N VAL A 202 20.11 2.41 16.28
CA VAL A 202 21.38 1.69 16.02
C VAL A 202 22.51 2.33 16.82
N ASN A 203 22.92 1.67 17.90
CA ASN A 203 23.99 2.10 18.78
C ASN A 203 24.83 0.92 19.30
N PHE A 204 25.69 1.17 20.31
CA PHE A 204 26.57 0.14 20.85
C PHE A 204 25.82 -1.03 21.50
N GLN A 205 24.60 -0.78 21.97
CA GLN A 205 23.76 -1.77 22.63
C GLN A 205 23.28 -2.87 21.67
N ASP A 206 23.13 -2.56 20.38
CA ASP A 206 22.83 -3.55 19.33
C ASP A 206 23.98 -4.49 19.09
N LEU A 207 25.20 -3.96 19.02
CA LEU A 207 26.40 -4.79 18.92
C LEU A 207 26.48 -5.75 20.11
N ILE A 208 26.17 -5.28 21.33
CA ILE A 208 26.12 -6.13 22.51
C ILE A 208 25.03 -7.21 22.37
N SER A 209 23.84 -6.87 21.88
CA SER A 209 22.75 -7.82 21.65
C SER A 209 23.16 -8.94 20.69
N VAL A 210 23.79 -8.57 19.56
CA VAL A 210 24.32 -9.54 18.58
C VAL A 210 25.39 -10.44 19.21
N ILE A 211 26.34 -9.87 19.95
CA ILE A 211 27.44 -10.63 20.57
C ILE A 211 26.90 -11.60 21.63
N ASN A 212 25.97 -11.16 22.48
CA ASN A 212 25.42 -11.98 23.56
C ASN A 212 24.62 -13.17 23.04
N ASN A 213 24.00 -13.03 21.88
CA ASN A 213 23.19 -14.06 21.25
C ASN A 213 23.97 -14.83 20.16
N TRP A 214 25.26 -14.54 19.95
CA TRP A 214 26.05 -15.12 18.88
C TRP A 214 26.22 -16.63 19.07
N GLY A 215 25.75 -17.41 18.10
CA GLY A 215 25.81 -18.87 18.14
C GLY A 215 24.81 -19.50 19.11
N SER A 216 23.87 -18.72 19.65
CA SER A 216 22.69 -19.30 20.30
C SER A 216 21.84 -20.04 19.27
N GLN A 217 21.23 -21.15 19.70
CA GLN A 217 20.31 -21.91 18.83
C GLN A 217 18.91 -21.33 19.02
N CYS A 218 18.23 -21.02 17.91
CA CYS A 218 16.82 -20.67 17.97
C CYS A 218 16.04 -21.84 18.62
N PRO A 219 15.07 -21.56 19.51
CA PRO A 219 14.18 -22.57 20.06
C PRO A 219 13.43 -23.38 18.99
#